data_AF-A0A914CCN9-F1
#
_entry.id   AF-A0A914CCN9-F1
#
_cell.length_a   1.000
_cell.length_b   1.000
_cell.length_c   1.000
_cell.angle_alpha   90.00
_cell.angle_beta   90.00
_cell.angle_gamma   90.00
#
_symmetry.space_group_name_H-M   'P 1'
#
loop_
_entity.id
_entity.type
_entity.pdbx_description
1 polymer ?
#
loop_
_entity_poly.entity_id
_entity_poly.type
_entity_poly.pdbx_seq_one_letter_code
_entity_poly.pdbx_strand_id
1 'polypeptide(L)'
;MVHIFIVLTLLIKGFCSFEDLEMDKQVEQEANRYSDVLLLDYYESYNLVARKVFGFFRYVNQSCPNVKCVLKGDSDTVINLTGMEKLCEIMPDNNLTITGYYGWDKPLRDLQSKWYTPYFVYPIKTWPSLVSGFSYLLSGYGIVPRLMNTLETKTSFFTSENFRRLWEDILFTGIVRDLSEIPLVHNTGFHWGNKPDYWWHEGKRIILALETRTDCTESCSTEYAWNLVQANRRENNFSTFSSYECHLQTLREVPDFRNSIGSSLVRSQARNL
;
A
#
# COMPACT_ATOMS: atom_id res chain seq x y z
N MET A 1 6.53 16.95 15.69
CA MET A 1 5.56 15.86 15.95
C MET A 1 5.33 15.17 14.61
N VAL A 2 5.56 13.87 14.51
CA VAL A 2 5.50 13.14 13.25
C VAL A 2 4.18 12.43 13.11
N HIS A 3 3.49 12.70 12.00
CA HIS A 3 2.20 12.09 11.70
C HIS A 3 2.47 10.87 10.80
N ILE A 4 2.52 9.68 11.40
CA ILE A 4 2.37 8.41 10.68
C ILE A 4 0.91 8.03 10.73
N PHE A 5 0.31 7.83 9.55
CA PHE A 5 -1.02 7.28 9.44
C PHE A 5 -0.96 5.81 9.02
N ILE A 6 -1.72 4.98 9.73
CA ILE A 6 -1.85 3.54 9.52
C ILE A 6 -3.33 3.27 9.31
N VAL A 7 -3.69 2.67 8.18
CA VAL A 7 -4.99 2.02 8.03
C VAL A 7 -4.76 0.55 8.27
N LEU A 8 -5.39 0.03 9.32
CA LEU A 8 -5.14 -1.32 9.82
C LEU A 8 -5.79 -2.38 8.94
N THR A 9 -6.98 -2.11 8.38
CA THR A 9 -7.68 -3.10 7.56
C THR A 9 -8.53 -2.45 6.48
N LEU A 10 -8.36 -2.89 5.23
CA LEU A 10 -9.20 -2.49 4.10
C LEU A 10 -9.88 -3.71 3.48
N LEU A 11 -11.20 -3.76 3.61
CA LEU A 11 -12.03 -4.87 3.15
C LEU A 11 -12.97 -4.40 2.05
N ILE A 12 -13.16 -5.30 1.10
CA ILE A 12 -14.00 -5.08 -0.08
C ILE A 12 -15.26 -5.99 0.08
N LYS A 13 -16.48 -5.42 0.06
CA LYS A 13 -17.75 -6.16 0.27
C LYS A 13 -18.33 -6.84 -0.98
N GLY A 14 -18.29 -8.17 -1.07
CA GLY A 14 -18.77 -8.90 -2.26
C GLY A 14 -19.79 -10.00 -1.98
N PHE A 15 -21.06 -9.76 -2.36
CA PHE A 15 -22.11 -10.78 -2.27
C PHE A 15 -22.07 -11.77 -3.45
N CYS A 16 -21.72 -13.03 -3.20
CA CYS A 16 -21.87 -14.13 -4.19
C CYS A 16 -22.52 -15.39 -3.61
N SER A 17 -22.59 -15.54 -2.29
CA SER A 17 -23.12 -16.70 -1.58
C SER A 17 -23.72 -16.33 -0.22
N PHE A 18 -24.40 -17.30 0.43
CA PHE A 18 -24.91 -17.13 1.80
C PHE A 18 -23.78 -17.04 2.84
N GLU A 19 -22.65 -17.69 2.59
CA GLU A 19 -21.46 -17.60 3.43
C GLU A 19 -20.84 -16.20 3.37
N ASP A 20 -20.84 -15.57 2.19
CA ASP A 20 -20.38 -14.18 2.02
C ASP A 20 -21.24 -13.19 2.83
N LEU A 21 -22.55 -13.42 2.91
CA LEU A 21 -23.48 -12.57 3.69
C LEU A 21 -23.20 -12.61 5.20
N GLU A 22 -22.76 -13.75 5.73
CA GLU A 22 -22.44 -13.88 7.15
C GLU A 22 -21.07 -13.29 7.46
N MET A 23 -20.09 -13.48 6.57
CA MET A 23 -18.78 -12.84 6.66
C MET A 23 -18.91 -11.31 6.64
N ASP A 24 -19.72 -10.75 5.75
CA ASP A 24 -19.94 -9.29 5.65
C ASP A 24 -20.50 -8.71 6.95
N LYS A 25 -21.41 -9.42 7.64
CA LYS A 25 -21.92 -9.00 8.96
C LYS A 25 -20.84 -9.00 10.03
N GLN A 26 -19.99 -10.03 10.05
CA GLN A 26 -18.88 -10.10 11.01
C GLN A 26 -17.91 -8.93 10.79
N VAL A 27 -17.58 -8.65 9.54
CA VAL A 27 -16.75 -7.49 9.15
C VAL A 27 -17.40 -6.17 9.56
N GLU A 28 -18.70 -6.00 9.35
CA GLU A 28 -19.42 -4.81 9.81
C GLU A 28 -19.41 -4.66 11.34
N GLN A 29 -19.55 -5.77 12.07
CA GLN A 29 -19.48 -5.77 13.53
C GLN A 29 -18.08 -5.40 14.03
N GLU A 30 -17.03 -5.94 13.40
CA GLU A 30 -15.64 -5.59 13.67
C GLU A 30 -15.38 -4.10 13.40
N ALA A 31 -15.79 -3.62 12.23
CA ALA A 31 -15.65 -2.23 11.82
C ALA A 31 -16.34 -1.27 12.80
N ASN A 32 -17.55 -1.61 13.26
CA ASN A 32 -18.27 -0.82 14.27
C ASN A 32 -17.62 -0.91 15.66
N ARG A 33 -16.94 -2.01 15.98
CA ARG A 33 -16.32 -2.25 17.29
C ARG A 33 -14.99 -1.52 17.45
N TYR A 34 -14.13 -1.56 16.43
CA TYR A 34 -12.76 -1.07 16.52
C TYR A 34 -12.53 0.25 15.79
N SER A 35 -13.45 0.65 14.91
CA SER A 35 -13.38 1.91 14.15
C SER A 35 -12.08 2.07 13.35
N ASP A 36 -11.46 0.98 12.92
CA ASP A 36 -10.16 0.94 12.22
C ASP A 36 -10.24 0.27 10.84
N VAL A 37 -11.46 0.00 10.38
CA VAL A 37 -11.75 -0.63 9.09
C VAL A 37 -12.28 0.40 8.10
N LEU A 38 -11.63 0.48 6.95
CA LEU A 38 -12.17 1.17 5.78
C LEU A 38 -12.86 0.14 4.87
N LEU A 39 -14.18 0.29 4.68
CA LEU A 39 -14.98 -0.61 3.83
C LEU A 39 -15.18 0.00 2.45
N LEU A 40 -14.81 -0.75 1.41
CA LEU A 40 -15.04 -0.37 0.02
C LEU A 40 -16.16 -1.23 -0.58
N ASP A 41 -17.05 -0.59 -1.32
CA ASP A 41 -18.19 -1.25 -1.99
C ASP A 41 -17.77 -1.88 -3.33
N TYR A 42 -17.02 -2.98 -3.26
CA TYR A 42 -16.58 -3.79 -4.41
C TYR A 42 -16.59 -5.28 -4.02
N TYR A 43 -16.45 -6.22 -4.95
CA TYR A 43 -16.26 -7.63 -4.62
C TYR A 43 -14.81 -7.98 -4.27
N GLU A 44 -14.57 -8.73 -3.19
CA GLU A 44 -13.21 -9.05 -2.72
C GLU A 44 -12.47 -9.91 -3.74
N SER A 45 -11.33 -9.43 -4.23
CA SER A 45 -10.55 -10.14 -5.22
C SER A 45 -9.12 -9.66 -5.23
N TYR A 46 -8.20 -10.61 -5.38
CA TYR A 46 -6.76 -10.32 -5.54
C TYR A 46 -6.49 -9.36 -6.72
N ASN A 47 -7.29 -9.43 -7.79
CA ASN A 47 -7.17 -8.53 -8.95
C ASN A 47 -7.63 -7.08 -8.67
N LEU A 48 -8.26 -6.82 -7.52
CA LEU A 48 -8.74 -5.49 -7.13
C LEU A 48 -7.87 -4.85 -6.04
N VAL A 49 -6.71 -5.42 -5.71
CA VAL A 49 -5.77 -4.83 -4.74
C VAL A 49 -5.31 -3.42 -5.17
N ALA A 50 -5.18 -3.13 -6.47
CA ALA A 50 -4.91 -1.76 -6.92
C ALA A 50 -6.05 -0.79 -6.55
N ARG A 51 -7.31 -1.25 -6.56
CA ARG A 51 -8.47 -0.44 -6.11
C ARG A 51 -8.47 -0.25 -4.60
N LYS A 52 -7.98 -1.25 -3.87
CA LYS A 52 -7.78 -1.16 -2.43
C LYS A 52 -6.87 0.01 -2.08
N VAL A 53 -5.67 0.01 -2.67
CA VAL A 53 -4.67 1.06 -2.44
C VAL A 53 -5.16 2.42 -2.92
N PHE A 54 -5.87 2.49 -4.06
CA PHE A 54 -6.53 3.73 -4.48
C PHE A 54 -7.52 4.25 -3.43
N GLY A 55 -8.41 3.39 -2.92
CA GLY A 55 -9.39 3.76 -1.90
C GLY A 55 -8.73 4.27 -0.62
N PHE A 56 -7.64 3.61 -0.21
CA PHE A 56 -6.79 4.05 0.89
C PHE A 56 -6.16 5.43 0.63
N PHE A 57 -5.55 5.66 -0.54
CA PHE A 57 -4.97 6.96 -0.86
C PHE A 57 -6.01 8.07 -0.97
N ARG A 58 -7.19 7.79 -1.50
CA ARG A 58 -8.32 8.73 -1.52
C ARG A 58 -8.74 9.08 -0.10
N TYR A 59 -8.87 8.09 0.80
CA TYR A 59 -9.17 8.32 2.20
C TYR A 59 -8.13 9.24 2.83
N VAL A 60 -6.84 8.94 2.67
CA VAL A 60 -5.74 9.75 3.22
C VAL A 60 -5.82 11.19 2.70
N ASN A 61 -6.06 11.38 1.41
CA ASN A 61 -6.16 12.70 0.80
C ASN A 61 -7.33 13.52 1.37
N GLN A 62 -8.45 12.88 1.72
CA GLN A 62 -9.65 13.55 2.22
C GLN A 62 -9.62 13.77 3.74
N SER A 63 -9.14 12.79 4.50
CA SER A 63 -9.23 12.76 5.97
C SER A 63 -7.92 13.12 6.67
N CYS A 64 -6.78 13.02 5.97
CA CYS A 64 -5.44 13.25 6.50
C CYS A 64 -4.56 14.13 5.57
N PRO A 65 -5.03 15.31 5.11
CA PRO A 65 -4.31 16.08 4.08
C PRO A 65 -2.91 16.53 4.51
N ASN A 66 -2.64 16.61 5.82
CA ASN A 66 -1.38 17.06 6.40
C ASN A 66 -0.57 15.93 7.05
N VAL A 67 -0.76 14.68 6.62
CA VAL A 67 0.09 13.58 7.08
C VAL A 67 1.47 13.67 6.44
N LYS A 68 2.53 13.48 7.24
CA LYS A 68 3.92 13.49 6.76
C LYS A 68 4.29 12.17 6.10
N CYS A 69 3.92 11.06 6.73
CA CYS A 69 4.18 9.73 6.18
C CYS A 69 2.96 8.82 6.22
N VAL A 70 2.84 8.02 5.17
CA VAL A 70 1.79 7.04 4.98
C VAL A 70 2.46 5.69 4.83
N LEU A 71 2.18 4.79 5.75
CA LEU A 71 2.72 3.43 5.74
C LEU A 71 1.68 2.51 5.11
N LYS A 72 2.10 1.74 4.11
CA LYS A 72 1.33 0.61 3.59
C LYS A 72 1.99 -0.70 4.05
N GLY A 73 1.17 -1.66 4.41
CA GLY A 73 1.57 -3.03 4.72
C GLY A 73 0.51 -4.02 4.26
N ASP A 74 0.93 -5.23 3.88
CA ASP A 74 0.03 -6.35 3.67
C ASP A 74 -0.28 -7.07 5.00
N SER A 75 -1.40 -7.80 5.04
CA SER A 75 -1.85 -8.52 6.26
C SER A 75 -0.94 -9.67 6.66
N ASP A 76 -0.09 -10.14 5.75
CA ASP A 76 0.97 -11.11 5.96
C ASP A 76 2.33 -10.45 6.17
N THR A 77 2.39 -9.21 6.64
CA THR A 77 3.63 -8.51 6.97
C THR A 77 3.70 -8.11 8.44
N VAL A 78 4.83 -8.38 9.09
CA VAL A 78 5.11 -7.88 10.44
C VAL A 78 5.89 -6.57 10.35
N ILE A 79 5.36 -5.50 10.94
CA ILE A 79 5.95 -4.17 10.87
C ILE A 79 6.38 -3.67 12.26
N ASN A 80 7.61 -3.15 12.33
CA ASN A 80 8.13 -2.42 13.47
C ASN A 80 7.71 -0.93 13.40
N LEU A 81 6.54 -0.62 13.95
CA LEU A 81 5.98 0.74 13.90
C LEU A 81 6.90 1.82 14.50
N THR A 82 7.60 1.54 15.60
CA THR A 82 8.57 2.48 16.17
C THR A 82 9.79 2.70 15.26
N GLY A 83 10.20 1.66 14.52
CA GLY A 83 11.23 1.80 13.49
C GLY A 83 10.76 2.67 12.32
N MET A 84 9.51 2.50 11.88
CA MET A 84 8.89 3.32 10.84
C MET A 84 8.74 4.79 11.27
N GLU A 85 8.40 5.04 12.54
CA GLU A 85 8.36 6.38 13.15
C GLU A 85 9.69 7.10 13.02
N LYS A 86 10.78 6.44 13.44
CA LYS A 86 12.14 6.96 13.30
C LYS A 86 12.53 7.20 11.84
N LEU A 87 12.18 6.26 10.95
CA LEU A 87 12.43 6.44 9.52
C LEU A 87 11.68 7.68 9.00
N CYS A 88 10.41 7.85 9.37
CA CYS A 88 9.63 9.01 8.96
C CYS A 88 10.18 10.33 9.54
N GLU A 89 10.63 10.33 10.80
CA GLU A 89 11.22 11.50 11.47
C GLU A 89 12.37 12.11 10.70
N ILE A 90 13.28 11.26 10.19
CA ILE A 90 14.48 11.72 9.49
C ILE A 90 14.22 12.14 8.04
N MET A 91 13.06 11.78 7.47
CA MET A 91 12.74 12.16 6.09
C MET A 91 12.42 13.66 6.02
N PRO A 92 12.95 14.42 5.04
CA PRO A 92 12.65 15.83 4.91
C PRO A 92 11.17 16.07 4.57
N ASP A 93 10.55 17.04 5.23
CA ASP A 93 9.13 17.38 5.06
C ASP A 93 8.75 17.73 3.61
N ASN A 94 9.65 18.44 2.91
CA ASN A 94 9.43 18.93 1.54
C ASN A 94 9.99 18.00 0.46
N ASN A 95 10.58 16.85 0.83
CA ASN A 95 11.13 15.91 -0.13
C ASN A 95 10.25 14.67 -0.22
N LEU A 96 9.52 14.53 -1.32
CA LEU A 96 8.66 13.38 -1.54
C LEU A 96 9.52 12.16 -1.83
N THR A 97 9.27 11.03 -1.17
CA THR A 97 10.03 9.80 -1.42
C THR A 97 9.19 8.58 -1.08
N ILE A 98 9.35 7.51 -1.86
CA ILE A 98 8.86 6.17 -1.51
C ILE A 98 10.05 5.31 -1.07
N THR A 99 9.98 4.77 0.13
CA THR A 99 11.02 3.91 0.71
C THR A 99 10.50 2.50 0.94
N GLY A 100 11.26 1.48 0.54
CA GLY A 100 10.90 0.08 0.71
C GLY A 100 11.98 -0.86 0.19
N TYR A 101 11.66 -2.16 0.13
CA TYR A 101 12.57 -3.14 -0.50
C TYR A 101 12.39 -3.12 -2.01
N TYR A 102 13.46 -3.15 -2.80
CA TYR A 102 13.33 -3.08 -4.26
C TYR A 102 12.62 -4.32 -4.81
N GLY A 103 11.63 -4.10 -5.67
CA GLY A 103 10.95 -5.17 -6.37
C GLY A 103 11.69 -5.61 -7.64
N TRP A 104 11.05 -6.50 -8.41
CA TRP A 104 11.59 -6.97 -9.68
C TRP A 104 11.56 -5.89 -10.77
N ASP A 105 12.30 -6.14 -11.86
CA ASP A 105 12.48 -5.20 -12.96
C ASP A 105 11.68 -5.56 -14.22
N LYS A 106 11.05 -6.74 -14.29
CA LYS A 106 10.45 -7.27 -15.54
C LYS A 106 9.03 -7.82 -15.37
N PRO A 107 8.13 -7.55 -16.33
CA PRO A 107 6.83 -8.20 -16.38
C PRO A 107 6.97 -9.71 -16.59
N LEU A 108 6.30 -10.51 -15.75
CA LEU A 108 6.23 -11.95 -15.96
C LEU A 108 5.22 -12.27 -17.07
N ARG A 109 5.65 -13.05 -18.06
CA ARG A 109 4.85 -13.43 -19.24
C ARG A 109 4.40 -14.89 -19.24
N ASP A 110 4.69 -15.61 -18.16
CA ASP A 110 4.20 -16.97 -17.94
C ASP A 110 2.74 -16.91 -17.47
N LEU A 111 1.85 -17.55 -18.23
CA LEU A 111 0.41 -17.63 -17.94
C LEU A 111 0.10 -18.36 -16.63
N GLN A 112 1.02 -19.18 -16.13
CA GLN A 112 0.87 -19.88 -14.84
C GLN A 112 1.34 -19.02 -13.66
N SER A 113 2.06 -17.92 -13.93
CA SER A 113 2.53 -17.04 -12.88
C SER A 113 1.35 -16.29 -12.26
N LYS A 114 1.29 -16.28 -10.92
CA LYS A 114 0.34 -15.43 -10.19
C LYS A 114 0.49 -13.95 -10.56
N TRP A 115 1.66 -13.54 -11.07
CA TRP A 115 1.98 -12.17 -11.46
C TRP A 115 2.00 -11.93 -12.97
N TYR A 116 1.38 -12.83 -13.75
CA TYR A 116 1.29 -12.71 -15.20
C TYR A 116 0.79 -11.33 -15.62
N THR A 117 1.54 -10.68 -16.51
CA THR A 117 1.15 -9.44 -17.16
C THR A 117 1.13 -9.67 -18.67
N PRO A 118 0.00 -9.50 -19.37
CA PRO A 118 -0.05 -9.65 -20.82
C PRO A 118 0.53 -8.41 -21.55
N TYR A 119 1.05 -8.61 -22.77
CA TYR A 119 1.65 -7.53 -23.57
C TYR A 119 0.68 -6.38 -23.87
N PHE A 120 -0.61 -6.66 -24.05
CA PHE A 120 -1.61 -5.62 -24.32
C PHE A 120 -1.93 -4.75 -23.09
N VAL A 121 -1.63 -5.22 -21.87
CA VAL A 121 -1.74 -4.40 -20.64
C VAL A 121 -0.49 -3.55 -20.47
N TYR A 122 0.69 -4.15 -20.70
CA TYR A 122 1.96 -3.45 -20.60
C TYR A 122 2.95 -4.00 -21.64
N PRO A 123 3.20 -3.28 -22.75
CA PRO A 123 4.02 -3.78 -23.85
C PRO A 123 5.52 -3.62 -23.60
N ILE A 124 5.92 -2.79 -22.63
CA ILE A 124 7.33 -2.48 -22.35
C ILE A 124 7.99 -3.70 -21.68
N LYS A 125 9.30 -3.86 -21.92
CA LYS A 125 10.08 -5.03 -21.47
C LYS A 125 10.47 -4.98 -19.99
N THR A 126 10.51 -3.80 -19.39
CA THR A 126 10.94 -3.56 -18.02
C THR A 126 9.95 -2.63 -17.34
N TRP A 127 9.72 -2.85 -16.06
CA TRP A 127 9.06 -1.88 -15.22
C TRP A 127 9.99 -0.69 -14.98
N PRO A 128 9.47 0.51 -14.68
CA PRO A 128 10.22 1.46 -13.88
C PRO A 128 10.67 0.77 -12.59
N SER A 129 11.77 1.23 -11.98
CA SER A 129 12.13 0.74 -10.63
C SER A 129 10.89 0.79 -9.74
N LEU A 130 10.77 -0.07 -8.75
CA LEU A 130 9.63 -0.12 -7.83
C LEU A 130 10.05 -0.73 -6.50
N VAL A 131 9.23 -0.60 -5.47
CA VAL A 131 9.40 -1.34 -4.20
C VAL A 131 8.33 -2.41 -4.08
N SER A 132 8.65 -3.52 -3.42
CA SER A 132 7.74 -4.63 -3.23
C SER A 132 6.47 -4.23 -2.47
N GLY A 133 5.33 -4.82 -2.86
CA GLY A 133 4.03 -4.51 -2.26
C GLY A 133 3.90 -4.82 -0.77
N PHE A 134 4.63 -5.80 -0.21
CA PHE A 134 4.42 -6.24 1.17
C PHE A 134 4.49 -5.10 2.20
N SER A 135 5.38 -4.12 2.00
CA SER A 135 5.34 -2.86 2.74
C SER A 135 6.19 -1.77 2.09
N TYR A 136 5.71 -0.53 2.16
CA TYR A 136 6.45 0.66 1.78
C TYR A 136 5.98 1.89 2.57
N LEU A 137 6.90 2.85 2.74
CA LEU A 137 6.64 4.13 3.39
C LEU A 137 6.63 5.24 2.33
N LEU A 138 5.50 5.93 2.20
CA LEU A 138 5.42 7.20 1.49
C LEU A 138 5.78 8.31 2.47
N SER A 139 6.68 9.20 2.09
CA SER A 139 7.18 10.29 2.94
C SER A 139 7.19 11.62 2.20
N GLY A 140 6.92 12.70 2.94
CA GLY A 140 6.87 14.07 2.45
C GLY A 140 5.43 14.57 2.30
N TYR A 141 5.18 15.81 2.74
CA TYR A 141 3.84 16.40 2.71
C TYR A 141 3.33 16.50 1.28
N GLY A 142 2.12 15.99 1.05
CA GLY A 142 1.48 16.04 -0.27
C GLY A 142 1.88 14.93 -1.24
N ILE A 143 2.62 13.90 -0.78
CA ILE A 143 2.98 12.75 -1.64
C ILE A 143 1.75 12.04 -2.21
N VAL A 144 0.73 11.79 -1.38
CA VAL A 144 -0.51 11.13 -1.81
C VAL A 144 -1.29 11.96 -2.83
N PRO A 145 -1.60 13.26 -2.59
CA PRO A 145 -2.20 14.11 -3.61
C PRO A 145 -1.43 14.10 -4.95
N ARG A 146 -0.10 14.11 -4.91
CA ARG A 146 0.74 14.10 -6.12
C ARG A 146 0.60 12.79 -6.91
N LEU A 147 0.63 11.64 -6.22
CA LEU A 147 0.42 10.33 -6.82
C LEU A 147 -0.99 10.23 -7.42
N MET A 148 -2.02 10.64 -6.68
CA MET A 148 -3.41 10.59 -7.12
C MET A 148 -3.65 11.47 -8.35
N ASN A 149 -3.18 12.73 -8.33
CA ASN A 149 -3.26 13.62 -9.49
C ASN A 149 -2.50 13.05 -10.70
N THR A 150 -1.35 12.42 -10.49
CA THR A 150 -0.59 11.80 -11.59
C THR A 150 -1.30 10.59 -12.17
N LEU A 151 -1.89 9.74 -11.34
CA LEU A 151 -2.70 8.61 -11.78
C LEU A 151 -3.85 9.08 -12.68
N GLU A 152 -4.56 10.13 -12.28
CA GLU A 152 -5.71 10.69 -13.01
C GLU A 152 -5.33 11.42 -14.29
N THR A 153 -4.22 12.17 -14.30
CA THR A 153 -3.86 13.08 -15.40
C THR A 153 -2.81 12.55 -16.36
N LYS A 154 -1.95 11.63 -15.91
CA LYS A 154 -0.82 11.11 -16.72
C LYS A 154 -0.95 9.63 -17.07
N THR A 155 -2.01 8.94 -16.62
CA THR A 155 -2.24 7.54 -16.97
C THR A 155 -3.64 7.32 -17.51
N SER A 156 -3.79 6.32 -18.38
CA SER A 156 -5.10 5.82 -18.80
C SER A 156 -5.63 4.72 -17.88
N PHE A 157 -4.85 4.29 -16.87
CA PHE A 157 -5.24 3.18 -16.00
C PHE A 157 -6.50 3.52 -15.20
N PHE A 158 -6.62 4.74 -14.67
CA PHE A 158 -7.78 5.14 -13.87
C PHE A 158 -9.13 4.95 -14.60
N THR A 159 -9.15 5.21 -15.91
CA THR A 159 -10.36 5.12 -16.75
C THR A 159 -10.44 3.81 -17.55
N SER A 160 -9.42 2.95 -17.47
CA SER A 160 -9.32 1.70 -18.21
C SER A 160 -9.70 0.49 -17.37
N GLU A 161 -10.29 -0.52 -17.99
CA GLU A 161 -10.42 -1.84 -17.38
C GLU A 161 -9.08 -2.51 -17.06
N ASN A 162 -7.96 -1.98 -17.56
CA ASN A 162 -6.63 -2.46 -17.21
C ASN A 162 -6.20 -2.08 -15.79
N PHE A 163 -6.92 -1.20 -15.09
CA PHE A 163 -6.66 -0.86 -13.68
C PHE A 163 -6.62 -2.10 -12.78
N ARG A 164 -7.48 -3.08 -13.07
CA ARG A 164 -7.60 -4.37 -12.36
C ARG A 164 -6.62 -5.45 -12.87
N ARG A 165 -5.72 -5.11 -13.79
CA ARG A 165 -4.78 -6.05 -14.42
C ARG A 165 -3.32 -5.75 -14.10
N LEU A 166 -3.04 -4.70 -13.34
CA LEU A 166 -1.72 -4.38 -12.82
C LEU A 166 -1.69 -4.54 -11.31
N TRP A 167 -0.56 -5.03 -10.82
CA TRP A 167 -0.26 -5.13 -9.40
C TRP A 167 -0.12 -3.72 -8.80
N GLU A 168 -0.56 -3.55 -7.55
CA GLU A 168 -0.61 -2.23 -6.92
C GLU A 168 0.79 -1.60 -6.79
N ASP A 169 1.79 -2.40 -6.46
CA ASP A 169 3.17 -1.96 -6.30
C ASP A 169 3.77 -1.47 -7.63
N ILE A 170 3.50 -2.19 -8.73
CA ILE A 170 3.85 -1.77 -10.09
C ILE A 170 3.15 -0.47 -10.47
N LEU A 171 1.86 -0.37 -10.17
CA LEU A 171 1.08 0.82 -10.53
C LEU A 171 1.52 2.04 -9.72
N PHE A 172 1.47 1.98 -8.39
CA PHE A 172 1.66 3.13 -7.52
C PHE A 172 3.13 3.44 -7.27
N THR A 173 3.94 2.43 -6.93
CA THR A 173 5.35 2.64 -6.59
C THR A 173 6.27 2.59 -7.82
N GLY A 174 5.83 1.97 -8.92
CA GLY A 174 6.51 1.96 -10.21
C GLY A 174 6.04 3.09 -11.10
N ILE A 175 4.98 2.84 -11.89
CA ILE A 175 4.54 3.69 -13.02
C ILE A 175 4.12 5.09 -12.56
N VAL A 176 3.18 5.19 -11.61
CA VAL A 176 2.63 6.49 -11.18
C VAL A 176 3.72 7.31 -10.50
N ARG A 177 4.48 6.70 -9.58
CA ARG A 177 5.60 7.35 -8.91
C ARG A 177 6.66 7.86 -9.90
N ASP A 178 7.02 7.07 -10.89
CA ASP A 178 8.00 7.47 -11.93
C ASP A 178 7.50 8.66 -12.75
N LEU A 179 6.24 8.62 -13.19
CA LEU A 179 5.57 9.73 -13.88
C LEU A 179 5.38 10.97 -12.98
N SER A 180 5.35 10.79 -11.67
CA SER A 180 5.35 11.86 -10.68
C SER A 180 6.74 12.40 -10.39
N GLU A 181 7.83 11.81 -10.91
CA GLU A 181 9.21 12.21 -10.59
C GLU A 181 9.50 12.16 -9.08
N ILE A 182 8.90 11.20 -8.37
CA ILE A 182 9.17 10.98 -6.96
C ILE A 182 10.35 10.01 -6.84
N PRO A 183 11.40 10.30 -6.07
CA PRO A 183 12.49 9.36 -5.80
C PRO A 183 12.04 8.06 -5.11
N LEU A 184 12.76 6.98 -5.41
CA LEU A 184 12.60 5.68 -4.77
C LEU A 184 13.87 5.32 -3.99
N VAL A 185 13.72 4.95 -2.73
CA VAL A 185 14.83 4.60 -1.85
C VAL A 185 14.74 3.13 -1.45
N HIS A 186 15.78 2.36 -1.79
CA HIS A 186 15.95 1.02 -1.26
C HIS A 186 16.29 1.09 0.23
N ASN A 187 15.61 0.29 1.04
CA ASN A 187 15.95 0.12 2.44
C ASN A 187 15.89 -1.36 2.83
N THR A 188 17.04 -1.88 3.23
CA THR A 188 17.25 -3.29 3.63
C THR A 188 16.52 -3.68 4.92
N GLY A 189 16.08 -2.72 5.73
CA GLY A 189 15.23 -3.00 6.89
C GLY A 189 13.83 -3.47 6.52
N PHE A 190 13.40 -3.24 5.29
CA PHE A 190 12.28 -3.95 4.67
C PHE A 190 12.85 -5.22 4.06
N HIS A 191 12.34 -6.39 4.42
CA HIS A 191 12.93 -7.63 3.95
C HIS A 191 11.90 -8.71 3.62
N TRP A 192 12.16 -9.41 2.52
CA TRP A 192 11.48 -10.63 2.12
C TRP A 192 12.46 -11.80 2.22
N GLY A 193 12.13 -12.82 3.02
CA GLY A 193 12.89 -14.07 3.09
C GLY A 193 13.22 -14.52 4.51
N ASN A 194 13.90 -15.66 4.61
CA ASN A 194 14.12 -16.40 5.86
C ASN A 194 15.16 -15.77 6.81
N LYS A 195 15.88 -14.73 6.37
CA LYS A 195 16.91 -14.05 7.18
C LYS A 195 16.76 -12.54 7.04
N PRO A 196 16.32 -11.81 8.07
CA PRO A 196 16.13 -10.37 7.97
C PRO A 196 17.45 -9.65 7.70
N ASP A 197 17.37 -8.55 6.97
CA ASP A 197 18.41 -7.53 6.94
C ASP A 197 17.95 -6.30 7.75
N TYR A 198 18.83 -5.30 7.88
CA TYR A 198 18.66 -4.21 8.82
C TYR A 198 18.80 -2.86 8.14
N TRP A 199 17.96 -1.93 8.54
CA TRP A 199 18.20 -0.51 8.38
C TRP A 199 19.18 -0.04 9.46
N TRP A 200 20.31 0.52 9.04
CA TRP A 200 21.32 1.04 9.96
C TRP A 200 21.10 2.54 10.19
N HIS A 201 20.88 2.91 11.45
CA HIS A 201 20.67 4.30 11.82
C HIS A 201 21.18 4.56 13.24
N GLU A 202 22.01 5.60 13.43
CA GLU A 202 22.57 5.98 14.73
C GLU A 202 23.24 4.81 15.49
N GLY A 203 23.98 3.96 14.78
CA GLY A 203 24.65 2.79 15.37
C GLY A 203 23.71 1.64 15.75
N LYS A 204 22.42 1.75 15.43
CA LYS A 204 21.38 0.73 15.68
C LYS A 204 21.06 -0.05 14.41
N ARG A 205 20.82 -1.34 14.58
CA ARG A 205 20.30 -2.23 13.53
C ARG A 205 18.80 -2.37 13.72
N ILE A 206 18.02 -1.89 12.76
CA ILE A 206 16.56 -1.79 12.90
C ILE A 206 15.91 -2.63 11.82
N ILE A 207 15.09 -3.59 12.23
CA ILE A 207 14.16 -4.27 11.34
C ILE A 207 12.95 -3.34 11.18
N LEU A 208 12.54 -3.06 9.95
CA LEU A 208 11.39 -2.19 9.64
C LEU A 208 10.15 -3.01 9.31
N ALA A 209 10.24 -3.93 8.33
CA ALA A 209 9.13 -4.78 7.91
C ALA A 209 9.63 -6.13 7.41
N LEU A 210 8.91 -7.20 7.76
CA LEU A 210 9.19 -8.56 7.32
C LEU A 210 7.94 -9.16 6.67
N GLU A 211 8.04 -9.53 5.40
CA GLU A 211 7.01 -10.32 4.72
C GLU A 211 6.99 -11.74 5.31
N THR A 212 5.80 -12.26 5.54
CA THR A 212 5.56 -13.58 6.14
C THR A 212 4.67 -14.41 5.23
N ARG A 213 4.60 -15.71 5.52
CA ARG A 213 3.83 -16.66 4.73
C ARG A 213 2.91 -17.45 5.64
N THR A 214 1.63 -17.48 5.27
CA THR A 214 0.60 -18.21 6.03
C THR A 214 0.78 -19.73 5.95
N ASP A 215 1.46 -20.23 4.92
CA ASP A 215 1.79 -21.66 4.74
C ASP A 215 3.13 -22.07 5.35
N CYS A 216 3.76 -21.22 6.18
CA CYS A 216 5.07 -21.44 6.77
C CYS A 216 5.00 -21.58 8.29
N THR A 217 5.69 -22.57 8.84
CA THR A 217 5.79 -22.84 10.29
C THR A 217 7.17 -22.52 10.88
N GLU A 218 8.12 -22.07 10.06
CA GLU A 218 9.51 -21.84 10.46
C GLU A 218 9.89 -20.35 10.34
N SER A 219 11.07 -20.05 9.81
CA SER A 219 11.66 -18.71 9.70
C SER A 219 10.88 -17.69 8.83
N CYS A 220 9.84 -18.15 8.12
CA CYS A 220 8.93 -17.29 7.35
C CYS A 220 7.53 -17.16 7.97
N SER A 221 7.30 -17.73 9.15
CA SER A 221 6.01 -17.64 9.85
C SER A 221 5.81 -16.26 10.48
N THR A 222 4.55 -15.86 10.63
CA THR A 222 4.18 -14.59 11.29
C THR A 222 4.64 -14.55 12.74
N GLU A 223 4.56 -15.67 13.46
CA GLU A 223 5.02 -15.77 14.85
C GLU A 223 6.54 -15.57 14.96
N TYR A 224 7.33 -16.20 14.08
CA TYR A 224 8.77 -16.01 14.04
C TYR A 224 9.14 -14.54 13.78
N ALA A 225 8.55 -13.95 12.73
CA ALA A 225 8.80 -12.55 12.37
C ALA A 225 8.39 -11.59 13.50
N TRP A 226 7.26 -11.85 14.16
CA TRP A 226 6.81 -11.09 15.32
C TRP A 226 7.84 -11.13 16.45
N ASN A 227 8.27 -12.31 16.86
CA ASN A 227 9.24 -12.49 17.95
C ASN A 227 10.57 -11.79 17.64
N LEU A 228 11.01 -11.87 16.39
CA LEU A 228 12.23 -11.22 15.91
C LEU A 228 12.12 -9.70 15.94
N VAL A 229 11.00 -9.12 15.50
CA VAL A 229 10.75 -7.68 15.59
C VAL A 229 10.67 -7.22 17.05
N GLN A 230 10.00 -7.98 17.94
CA GLN A 230 9.95 -7.63 19.36
C GLN A 230 11.33 -7.69 20.03
N ALA A 231 12.17 -8.68 19.68
CA ALA A 231 13.56 -8.74 20.14
C ALA A 231 14.36 -7.53 19.65
N ASN A 232 14.26 -7.20 18.36
CA ASN A 232 14.94 -6.03 17.78
C ASN A 232 14.49 -4.70 18.42
N ARG A 233 13.21 -4.55 18.77
CA ARG A 233 12.72 -3.38 19.51
C ARG A 233 13.33 -3.26 20.91
N ARG A 234 13.42 -4.39 21.64
CA ARG A 234 14.04 -4.44 22.98
C ARG A 234 15.52 -4.10 22.92
N GLU A 235 16.27 -4.67 21.98
CA GLU A 235 17.70 -4.39 21.78
C GLU A 235 17.98 -2.90 21.52
N ASN A 236 17.06 -2.23 20.83
CA ASN A 236 17.22 -0.82 20.45
C ASN A 236 16.63 0.18 21.46
N ASN A 237 16.11 -0.30 22.60
CA ASN A 237 15.42 0.49 23.63
C ASN A 237 14.29 1.35 23.04
N PHE A 238 13.49 0.78 22.14
CA PHE A 238 12.36 1.48 21.55
C PHE A 238 11.19 1.51 22.52
N SER A 239 10.64 2.71 22.76
CA SER A 239 9.40 2.89 23.51
C SER A 239 8.19 2.38 22.72
N THR A 240 7.01 2.41 23.34
CA THR A 240 5.75 2.22 22.63
C THR A 240 5.61 3.26 21.53
N PHE A 241 5.12 2.82 20.36
CA PHE A 241 4.79 3.68 19.24
C PHE A 241 3.75 4.73 19.67
N SER A 242 3.93 5.97 19.23
CA SER A 242 2.90 7.00 19.44
C SER A 242 1.86 6.91 18.33
N SER A 243 0.72 6.29 18.63
CA SER A 243 -0.39 6.22 17.66
C SER A 243 -1.03 7.59 17.52
N TYR A 244 -1.02 8.14 16.31
CA TYR A 244 -1.81 9.29 15.94
C TYR A 244 -2.92 8.87 15.00
N GLU A 245 -4.15 8.93 15.48
CA GLU A 245 -5.34 8.72 14.67
C GLU A 245 -5.70 10.05 13.99
N CYS A 246 -5.69 10.09 12.65
CA CYS A 246 -6.70 10.93 12.00
C CYS A 246 -8.04 10.35 12.43
N HIS A 247 -8.96 11.16 12.96
CA HIS A 247 -10.26 10.66 13.43
C HIS A 247 -10.88 9.70 12.41
N LEU A 248 -10.83 8.40 12.72
CA LEU A 248 -11.46 7.35 11.94
C LEU A 248 -12.96 7.45 12.21
N GLN A 249 -13.64 8.35 11.51
CA GLN A 249 -15.07 8.19 11.32
C GLN A 249 -15.23 6.97 10.42
N THR A 250 -15.99 5.96 10.85
CA THR A 250 -16.42 4.85 10.01
C THR A 250 -16.93 5.43 8.69
N LEU A 251 -16.11 5.42 7.63
CA LEU A 251 -16.57 5.86 6.32
C LEU A 251 -17.39 4.71 5.76
N ARG A 252 -18.69 4.76 6.06
CA ARG A 252 -19.68 3.86 5.47
C ARG A 252 -19.78 4.06 3.96
N GLU A 253 -19.21 5.13 3.42
CA GLU A 253 -19.22 5.45 2.00
C GLU A 253 -17.90 6.11 1.60
N VAL A 254 -17.02 5.39 0.89
CA VAL A 254 -16.16 6.05 -0.09
C VAL A 254 -17.08 6.39 -1.26
N PRO A 255 -17.30 7.69 -1.61
CA PRO A 255 -18.30 8.03 -2.61
C PRO A 255 -18.05 7.26 -3.92
N ASP A 256 -19.11 6.62 -4.38
CA ASP A 256 -19.14 5.68 -5.48
C ASP A 256 -18.24 6.11 -6.64
N PHE A 257 -17.30 5.26 -7.00
CA PHE A 257 -16.37 5.47 -8.13
C PHE A 257 -17.14 5.70 -9.43
N ARG A 258 -18.38 5.18 -9.52
CA ARG A 258 -19.32 5.43 -10.63
C ARG A 258 -19.58 6.91 -10.87
N ASN A 259 -19.58 7.75 -9.83
CA ASN A 259 -19.86 9.19 -9.95
C ASN A 259 -18.61 10.05 -10.12
N SER A 260 -17.41 9.53 -9.81
CA SER A 260 -16.13 10.18 -10.15
C SER A 260 -15.75 10.00 -11.62
N ILE A 261 -16.35 9.02 -12.29
CA ILE A 261 -16.45 8.97 -13.76
C ILE A 261 -17.50 10.01 -14.15
N GLY A 262 -17.11 11.28 -14.03
CA GLY A 262 -17.93 12.41 -14.40
C GLY A 262 -18.41 12.23 -15.84
N SER A 263 -19.73 12.31 -15.97
CA SER A 263 -20.55 12.49 -17.18
C SER A 263 -20.21 13.77 -17.97
N SER A 264 -18.95 14.22 -17.96
CA SER A 264 -18.47 15.44 -18.62
C SER A 264 -17.39 15.21 -19.69
N LEU A 265 -16.95 13.98 -19.96
CA LEU A 265 -15.88 13.71 -20.95
C LEU A 265 -16.23 12.70 -22.06
N VAL A 266 -17.52 12.45 -22.33
CA VAL A 266 -17.97 11.59 -23.45
C VAL A 266 -18.24 12.38 -24.75
N ARG A 267 -17.75 13.61 -24.91
CA ARG A 267 -17.82 14.30 -26.22
C ARG A 267 -16.49 14.94 -26.57
N SER A 268 -15.84 14.38 -27.59
CA SER A 268 -14.51 14.70 -28.13
C SER A 268 -13.40 14.31 -27.14
N GLN A 269 -12.60 13.28 -27.36
CA GLN A 269 -11.70 13.10 -28.49
C GLN A 269 -11.47 11.60 -28.71
N ALA A 270 -12.22 11.01 -29.64
CA ALA A 270 -11.83 9.79 -30.32
C ALA A 270 -11.25 10.19 -31.67
N ARG A 271 -9.97 10.56 -31.68
CA ARG A 271 -9.10 10.62 -32.86
C ARG A 271 -7.66 10.81 -32.37
N ASN A 272 -6.84 9.80 -32.65
CA ASN A 272 -5.40 9.70 -32.44
C ASN A 272 -4.96 9.29 -31.03
N LEU A 273 -4.92 7.97 -30.80
CA LEU A 273 -3.69 7.18 -30.62
C LEU A 273 -4.05 5.70 -30.63
#